data_AF-A0A660U3K5-F1
#
_entry.id   AF-A0A660U3K5-F1
#
_cell.length_a   1.000
_cell.length_b   1.000
_cell.length_c   1.000
_cell.angle_alpha   90.00
_cell.angle_beta   90.00
_cell.angle_gamma   90.00
#
_symmetry.space_group_name_H-M   'P 1'
#
loop_
_entity.id
_entity.type
_entity.pdbx_description
1 polymer ?
#
loop_
_entity_poly.entity_id
_entity_poly.type
_entity_poly.pdbx_seq_one_letter_code
_entity_poly.pdbx_strand_id
1 'polypeptide(L)'
;MKIAITGGKGGTGKSTIATALAVELAKKNKVLLIDADADCPNDHLILSIKRKKVKDVFQLIPKWDFKKCIKCGKCGLVCKQHAIVSIKGKYPIFIPEQCNGCKACMFVCPTNAIGKDNKKIGSIYYGKKQNISFVSGELEPNQPSSEIVIS
;
A
#
# COMPACT_ATOMS: atom_id res chain seq x y z
N MET A 1 -19.81 17.87 -0.36
CA MET A 1 -18.71 18.58 0.32
C MET A 1 -17.59 17.60 0.60
N LYS A 2 -16.32 18.00 0.47
CA LYS A 2 -15.14 17.19 0.80
C LYS A 2 -14.25 18.01 1.75
N ILE A 3 -13.80 17.40 2.85
CA ILE A 3 -12.96 18.05 3.86
C ILE A 3 -11.75 17.14 4.08
N ALA A 4 -10.55 17.71 3.97
CA ALA A 4 -9.31 17.01 4.28
C ALA A 4 -8.72 17.59 5.57
N ILE A 5 -8.46 16.72 6.54
CA ILE A 5 -7.75 17.10 7.77
C ILE A 5 -6.30 16.63 7.62
N THR A 6 -5.39 17.59 7.58
CA THR A 6 -3.94 17.36 7.43
C THR A 6 -3.18 18.04 8.56
N GLY A 7 -1.91 17.70 8.75
CA GLY A 7 -1.08 18.27 9.81
C GLY A 7 0.30 17.61 9.89
N GLY A 8 1.14 18.10 10.81
CA GLY A 8 2.51 17.63 10.99
C GLY A 8 2.62 16.18 11.52
N LYS A 9 3.85 15.68 11.62
CA LYS A 9 4.15 14.35 12.18
C LYS A 9 3.96 14.36 13.71
N GLY A 10 3.33 13.30 14.24
CA GLY A 10 3.22 13.00 15.67
C GLY A 10 2.26 13.88 16.49
N GLY A 11 1.27 13.28 17.15
CA GLY A 11 0.52 13.90 18.27
C GLY A 11 -0.34 15.14 17.97
N THR A 12 -0.45 15.60 16.72
CA THR A 12 -1.12 16.87 16.38
C THR A 12 -2.66 16.81 16.40
N GLY A 13 -3.27 15.75 16.92
CA GLY A 13 -4.73 15.62 17.06
C GLY A 13 -5.54 15.48 15.77
N LYS A 14 -4.91 15.14 14.62
CA LYS A 14 -5.59 15.00 13.31
C LYS A 14 -6.80 14.06 13.38
N SER A 15 -6.58 12.83 13.82
CA SER A 15 -7.62 11.80 13.98
C SER A 15 -8.72 12.26 14.93
N THR A 16 -8.35 12.90 16.05
CA THR A 16 -9.33 13.46 17.01
C THR A 16 -10.24 14.51 16.37
N ILE A 17 -9.68 15.47 15.64
CA ILE A 17 -10.47 16.49 14.95
C ILE A 17 -11.31 15.90 13.82
N ALA A 18 -10.74 14.98 13.02
CA ALA A 18 -11.45 14.32 11.93
C ALA A 18 -12.67 13.54 12.42
N THR A 19 -12.49 12.74 13.47
CA THR A 19 -13.56 11.94 14.09
C THR A 19 -14.61 12.80 14.77
N ALA A 20 -14.23 13.83 15.53
CA ALA A 20 -15.17 14.77 16.16
C ALA A 20 -16.02 15.52 15.13
N LEU A 21 -15.38 16.03 14.07
CA LEU A 21 -16.07 16.69 12.97
C LEU A 21 -17.03 15.73 12.26
N ALA A 22 -16.62 14.48 12.02
CA ALA A 22 -17.46 13.47 11.40
C ALA A 22 -18.71 13.18 12.26
N VAL A 23 -18.57 13.08 13.59
CA VAL A 23 -19.69 12.88 14.51
C VAL A 23 -20.66 14.06 14.49
N GLU A 24 -20.16 15.29 14.52
CA GLU A 24 -21.02 16.48 14.49
C GLU A 24 -21.79 16.58 13.16
N LEU A 25 -21.11 16.40 12.03
CA LEU A 25 -21.75 16.44 10.71
C LEU A 25 -22.78 15.31 10.54
N ALA A 26 -22.54 14.14 11.15
CA ALA A 26 -23.41 12.98 11.07
C ALA A 26 -24.78 13.17 11.74
N LYS A 27 -24.94 14.18 12.61
CA LYS A 27 -26.22 14.51 13.23
C LYS A 27 -27.27 14.94 12.19
N LYS A 28 -26.84 15.58 11.10
CA LYS A 28 -27.73 16.12 10.05
C LYS A 28 -27.48 15.55 8.66
N ASN A 29 -26.33 14.90 8.45
CA ASN A 29 -25.90 14.44 7.13
C ASN A 29 -25.43 12.98 7.17
N LYS A 30 -25.43 12.33 5.99
CA LYS A 30 -24.65 11.10 5.81
C LYS A 30 -23.18 11.47 5.61
N VAL A 31 -22.30 10.87 6.39
CA VAL A 31 -20.87 11.19 6.40
C VAL A 31 -20.07 9.94 6.00
N LEU A 32 -19.11 10.12 5.10
CA LEU A 32 -18.07 9.13 4.83
C LEU A 32 -16.77 9.65 5.45
N LEU A 33 -16.29 8.95 6.48
CA LEU A 33 -14.98 9.17 7.07
C LEU A 33 -13.98 8.20 6.43
N ILE A 34 -12.86 8.73 5.95
CA ILE A 34 -11.78 7.95 5.34
C ILE A 34 -10.53 8.18 6.18
N ASP A 35 -10.03 7.12 6.81
CA ASP A 35 -8.73 7.13 7.47
C ASP A 35 -7.65 6.84 6.42
N ALA A 36 -6.91 7.90 6.10
CA ALA A 36 -5.85 7.89 5.10
C ALA A 36 -4.46 7.58 5.70
N ASP A 37 -4.37 7.21 6.98
CA ASP A 37 -3.14 6.72 7.59
C ASP A 37 -3.15 5.18 7.60
N ALA A 38 -2.64 4.57 6.52
CA ALA A 38 -2.61 3.11 6.39
C ALA A 38 -1.50 2.44 7.21
N ASP A 39 -0.54 3.22 7.70
CA ASP A 39 0.53 2.73 8.58
C ASP A 39 -0.02 2.48 9.99
N CYS A 40 -0.90 3.36 10.48
CA CYS A 40 -1.50 3.25 11.81
C CYS A 40 -2.96 3.76 11.85
N PRO A 41 -3.91 3.07 11.20
CA PRO A 41 -5.30 3.52 11.15
C PRO A 41 -5.94 3.41 12.54
N ASN A 42 -6.44 4.52 13.08
CA ASN A 42 -6.91 4.60 14.47
C ASN A 42 -8.30 5.23 14.64
N ASP A 43 -8.86 5.85 13.59
CA ASP A 43 -10.17 6.52 13.67
C ASP A 43 -11.30 5.57 14.08
N HIS A 44 -11.24 4.32 13.60
CA HIS A 44 -12.20 3.29 13.96
C HIS A 44 -12.15 2.90 15.45
N LEU A 45 -10.99 3.00 16.11
CA LEU A 45 -10.84 2.76 17.54
C LEU A 45 -11.47 3.91 18.31
N ILE A 46 -11.14 5.16 17.94
CA ILE A 46 -11.67 6.38 18.55
C ILE A 46 -13.21 6.38 18.50
N LEU A 47 -13.79 6.04 17.34
CA LEU A 47 -15.24 5.99 17.16
C LEU A 47 -15.88 4.66 17.58
N SER A 48 -15.10 3.68 18.05
CA SER A 48 -15.55 2.32 18.36
C SER A 48 -16.38 1.69 17.22
N ILE A 49 -15.90 1.83 15.99
CA ILE A 49 -16.51 1.27 14.79
C ILE A 49 -15.91 -0.11 14.55
N LYS A 50 -16.74 -1.15 14.62
CA LYS A 50 -16.34 -2.49 14.17
C LYS A 50 -16.14 -2.46 12.65
N ARG A 51 -14.93 -2.79 12.21
CA ARG A 51 -14.55 -2.83 10.80
C ARG A 51 -14.51 -4.27 10.30
N LYS A 52 -14.86 -4.48 9.03
CA LYS A 52 -14.75 -5.74 8.31
C LYS A 52 -13.83 -5.54 7.11
N LYS A 53 -12.96 -6.50 6.86
CA LYS A 53 -12.13 -6.52 5.67
C LYS A 53 -13.01 -6.70 4.43
N VAL A 54 -12.81 -5.85 3.43
CA VAL A 54 -13.59 -5.88 2.18
C VAL A 54 -12.75 -6.23 0.96
N LYS A 55 -11.45 -5.92 0.98
CA LYS A 55 -10.58 -6.14 -0.19
C LYS A 55 -9.12 -6.27 0.23
N ASP A 56 -8.39 -7.15 -0.46
CA ASP A 56 -6.92 -7.20 -0.42
C ASP A 56 -6.31 -6.22 -1.44
N VAL A 57 -5.22 -5.57 -1.04
CA VAL A 57 -4.42 -4.70 -1.92
C VAL A 57 -3.13 -5.42 -2.27
N PHE A 58 -2.81 -5.45 -3.56
CA PHE A 58 -1.65 -6.14 -4.10
C PHE A 58 -0.74 -5.17 -4.85
N GLN A 59 0.56 -5.36 -4.67
CA GLN A 59 1.59 -4.73 -5.47
C GLN A 59 2.16 -5.75 -6.46
N LEU A 60 2.35 -5.31 -7.69
CA LEU A 60 3.01 -6.11 -8.71
C LEU A 60 4.50 -6.25 -8.39
N ILE A 61 5.01 -7.48 -8.49
CA ILE A 61 6.42 -7.82 -8.32
C ILE A 61 6.91 -8.67 -9.49
N PRO A 62 8.21 -8.61 -9.85
CA PRO A 62 8.79 -9.47 -10.87
C PRO A 62 8.92 -10.92 -10.40
N LYS A 63 8.73 -11.87 -11.32
CA LYS A 63 9.01 -13.30 -11.11
C LYS A 63 9.88 -13.84 -12.23
N TRP A 64 11.02 -14.43 -11.88
CA TRP A 64 11.97 -14.96 -12.87
C TRP A 64 11.64 -16.39 -13.28
N ASP A 65 11.65 -16.63 -14.58
CA ASP A 65 11.81 -17.95 -15.18
C ASP A 65 13.32 -18.20 -15.38
N PHE A 66 13.91 -18.96 -14.46
CA PHE A 66 15.35 -19.24 -14.50
C PHE A 66 15.76 -20.10 -15.70
N LYS A 67 14.83 -20.79 -16.37
CA LYS A 67 15.15 -21.55 -17.60
C LYS A 67 15.41 -20.62 -18.79
N LYS A 68 14.80 -19.44 -18.81
CA LYS A 68 14.97 -18.42 -19.87
C LYS A 68 16.04 -17.37 -19.53
N CYS A 69 16.48 -17.34 -18.27
CA CYS A 69 17.39 -16.30 -17.79
C CYS A 69 18.84 -16.60 -18.20
N ILE A 70 19.39 -15.77 -19.07
CA ILE A 70 20.79 -15.86 -19.52
C ILE A 70 21.80 -15.18 -18.57
N LYS A 71 21.37 -14.82 -17.34
CA LYS A 71 22.22 -14.22 -16.30
C LYS A 71 22.97 -12.94 -16.74
N CYS A 72 22.35 -12.14 -17.60
CA CYS A 72 22.95 -10.91 -18.16
C CYS A 72 23.02 -9.73 -17.17
N GLY A 73 22.31 -9.78 -16.04
CA GLY A 73 22.34 -8.76 -14.99
C GLY A 73 21.62 -7.43 -15.31
N LYS A 74 21.07 -7.23 -16.51
CA LYS A 74 20.37 -5.99 -16.90
C LYS A 74 19.24 -5.58 -15.95
N CYS A 75 18.53 -6.55 -15.38
CA CYS A 75 17.46 -6.30 -14.42
C CYS A 75 17.92 -5.65 -13.11
N GLY A 76 19.14 -5.97 -12.64
CA GLY A 76 19.75 -5.28 -11.50
C GLY A 76 20.23 -3.88 -11.85
N LEU A 77 20.86 -3.71 -13.03
CA LEU A 77 21.38 -2.42 -13.49
C LEU A 77 20.30 -1.34 -13.62
N VAL A 78 19.08 -1.71 -14.03
CA VAL A 78 17.97 -0.76 -14.17
C VAL A 78 17.22 -0.50 -12.86
N CYS A 79 17.50 -1.28 -11.80
CA CYS A 79 16.73 -1.24 -10.56
C CYS A 79 17.17 -0.07 -9.66
N LYS A 80 16.55 1.10 -9.84
CA LYS A 80 16.82 2.29 -9.00
C LYS A 80 16.54 2.09 -7.50
N GLN A 81 15.64 1.16 -7.17
CA GLN A 81 15.29 0.85 -5.79
C GLN A 81 16.26 -0.15 -5.14
N HIS A 82 17.24 -0.66 -5.88
CA HIS A 82 18.18 -1.70 -5.43
C HIS A 82 17.50 -3.01 -4.96
N ALA A 83 16.22 -3.19 -5.28
CA ALA A 83 15.46 -4.42 -5.01
C ALA A 83 15.99 -5.65 -5.77
N ILE A 84 16.87 -5.46 -6.76
CA ILE A 84 17.44 -6.54 -7.57
C ILE A 84 18.96 -6.41 -7.58
N VAL A 85 19.65 -7.38 -6.99
CA VAL A 85 21.11 -7.46 -7.01
C VAL A 85 21.54 -8.48 -8.06
N SER A 86 22.40 -8.06 -9.00
CA SER A 86 22.92 -8.92 -10.06
C SER A 86 24.43 -9.11 -9.90
N ILE A 87 24.87 -10.37 -9.82
CA ILE A 87 26.29 -10.74 -9.77
C ILE A 87 26.61 -11.47 -11.08
N LYS A 88 27.77 -11.16 -11.69
CA LYS A 88 28.20 -11.75 -12.95
C LYS A 88 28.17 -13.28 -12.89
N GLY A 89 27.48 -13.91 -13.84
CA GLY A 89 27.36 -15.38 -13.94
C GLY A 89 26.40 -16.03 -12.93
N LYS A 90 25.75 -15.26 -12.05
CA LYS A 90 24.75 -15.75 -11.09
C LYS A 90 23.34 -15.29 -11.46
N TYR A 91 22.35 -15.96 -10.90
CA TYR A 91 20.97 -15.49 -10.97
C TYR A 91 20.78 -14.23 -10.10
N PRO A 92 19.86 -13.33 -10.49
CA PRO A 92 19.58 -12.13 -9.72
C PRO A 92 18.96 -12.50 -8.37
N ILE A 93 19.36 -11.78 -7.33
CA ILE A 93 18.78 -11.84 -5.99
C ILE A 93 17.72 -10.74 -5.92
N PHE A 94 16.50 -11.11 -5.52
CA PHE A 94 15.38 -10.19 -5.41
C PHE A 94 15.02 -9.95 -3.95
N ILE A 95 14.88 -8.68 -3.57
CA ILE A 95 14.46 -8.21 -2.24
C ILE A 95 13.06 -7.60 -2.41
N PRO A 96 11.98 -8.38 -2.21
CA PRO A 96 10.62 -7.96 -2.49
C PRO A 96 10.19 -6.69 -1.77
N GLU A 97 10.72 -6.45 -0.57
CA GLU A 97 10.40 -5.32 0.30
C GLU A 97 10.80 -3.98 -0.32
N GLN A 98 11.88 -3.92 -1.10
CA GLN A 98 12.34 -2.68 -1.75
C GLN A 98 11.70 -2.45 -3.12
N CYS A 99 10.99 -3.44 -3.65
CA CYS A 99 10.36 -3.32 -4.96
C CYS A 99 9.17 -2.37 -4.86
N ASN A 100 8.99 -1.48 -5.84
CA ASN A 100 7.82 -0.62 -5.98
C ASN A 100 6.94 -0.99 -7.19
N GLY A 101 7.22 -2.11 -7.86
CA GLY A 101 6.42 -2.58 -8.99
C GLY A 101 6.52 -1.75 -10.28
N CYS A 102 7.58 -0.96 -10.48
CA CYS A 102 7.76 -0.10 -11.66
C CYS A 102 7.92 -0.84 -13.01
N LYS A 103 8.09 -2.17 -13.03
CA LYS A 103 8.23 -3.03 -14.22
C LYS A 103 9.48 -2.79 -15.10
N ALA A 104 10.39 -1.89 -14.73
CA ALA A 104 11.58 -1.59 -15.52
C ALA A 104 12.45 -2.83 -15.80
N CYS A 105 12.61 -3.72 -14.81
CA CYS A 105 13.35 -4.97 -14.96
C CYS A 105 12.74 -5.90 -16.03
N MET A 106 11.41 -5.94 -16.14
CA MET A 106 10.71 -6.74 -17.14
C MET A 106 10.97 -6.20 -18.54
N PHE A 107 10.89 -4.87 -18.70
CA PHE A 107 11.07 -4.21 -19.99
C PHE A 107 12.49 -4.37 -20.54
N VAL A 108 13.52 -4.35 -19.68
CA VAL A 108 14.92 -4.47 -20.10
C VAL A 108 15.37 -5.93 -20.33
N CYS A 109 14.54 -6.93 -20.02
CA CYS A 109 14.92 -8.33 -20.10
C CYS A 109 14.96 -8.80 -21.57
N PRO A 110 16.13 -9.14 -22.14
CA PRO A 110 16.25 -9.47 -23.56
C PRO A 110 15.62 -10.82 -23.93
N THR A 111 15.40 -11.71 -22.96
CA THR A 111 14.84 -13.06 -23.17
C THR A 111 13.42 -13.20 -22.63
N ASN A 112 12.79 -12.10 -22.19
CA ASN A 112 11.47 -12.12 -21.55
C ASN A 112 11.38 -13.13 -20.38
N ALA A 113 12.48 -13.30 -19.64
CA ALA A 113 12.58 -14.23 -18.52
C ALA A 113 11.91 -13.71 -17.23
N ILE A 114 11.30 -12.51 -17.23
CA ILE A 114 10.70 -11.89 -16.05
C ILE A 114 9.21 -11.68 -16.29
N GLY A 115 8.40 -12.47 -15.59
CA GLY A 115 6.94 -12.37 -15.56
C GLY A 115 6.42 -11.47 -14.44
N LYS A 116 5.10 -11.45 -14.30
CA LYS A 116 4.37 -10.74 -13.24
C LYS A 116 3.99 -11.71 -12.15
N ASP A 117 4.12 -11.28 -10.90
CA ASP A 117 3.52 -11.89 -9.72
C ASP A 117 2.98 -10.77 -8.82
N ASN A 118 2.24 -11.13 -7.78
CA ASN A 118 1.60 -10.16 -6.90
C ASN A 118 2.00 -10.44 -5.46
N LYS A 119 2.45 -9.39 -4.76
CA LYS A 119 2.67 -9.39 -3.32
C LYS A 119 1.49 -8.67 -2.67
N LYS A 120 0.80 -9.32 -1.73
CA LYS A 120 -0.19 -8.62 -0.92
C LYS A 120 0.53 -7.60 -0.04
N ILE A 121 0.08 -6.35 -0.08
CA ILE A 121 0.71 -5.25 0.68
C ILE A 121 -0.20 -4.68 1.76
N GLY A 122 -1.50 -4.92 1.69
CA GLY A 122 -2.44 -4.37 2.66
C GLY A 122 -3.85 -4.88 2.43
N SER A 123 -4.77 -4.35 3.21
CA SER A 123 -6.20 -4.64 3.12
C SER A 123 -7.02 -3.37 3.32
N ILE A 124 -8.16 -3.28 2.64
CA ILE A 124 -9.15 -2.22 2.86
C ILE A 124 -10.22 -2.75 3.81
N TYR A 125 -10.61 -1.91 4.74
CA TYR A 125 -11.63 -2.19 5.73
C TYR A 125 -12.79 -1.21 5.58
N TYR A 126 -13.99 -1.72 5.83
CA TYR A 126 -15.20 -0.92 5.89
C TYR A 126 -15.91 -1.11 7.23
N GLY A 127 -16.44 -0.02 7.76
CA GLY A 127 -17.26 -0.01 8.96
C GLY A 127 -18.44 0.94 8.80
N LYS A 128 -19.43 0.80 9.68
CA LYS A 128 -20.54 1.73 9.75
C LYS A 128 -21.01 1.90 11.19
N LYS A 129 -21.31 3.13 11.57
CA LYS A 129 -21.93 3.48 12.85
C LYS A 129 -22.87 4.65 12.65
N GLN A 130 -24.16 4.43 12.91
CA GLN A 130 -25.20 5.44 12.66
C GLN A 130 -25.13 5.99 11.21
N ASN A 131 -25.02 7.32 11.06
CA ASN A 131 -24.90 8.02 9.79
C ASN A 131 -23.46 8.13 9.25
N ILE A 132 -22.49 7.51 9.92
CA ILE A 132 -21.08 7.49 9.51
C ILE A 132 -20.77 6.15 8.83
N SER A 133 -20.45 6.19 7.55
CA SER A 133 -19.70 5.15 6.86
C SER A 133 -18.21 5.40 7.05
N PHE A 134 -17.45 4.35 7.25
CA PHE A 134 -16.01 4.42 7.53
C PHE A 134 -15.24 3.53 6.57
N VAL A 135 -14.15 4.07 6.01
CA VAL A 135 -13.20 3.32 5.18
C VAL A 135 -11.79 3.56 5.72
N SER A 136 -10.98 2.52 5.81
CA SER A 136 -9.56 2.64 6.11
C SER A 136 -8.74 1.66 5.29
N GLY A 137 -7.55 2.09 4.92
CA GLY A 137 -6.47 1.20 4.50
C GLY A 137 -5.68 0.71 5.70
N GLU A 138 -5.12 -0.50 5.62
CA GLU A 138 -4.12 -0.97 6.57
C GLU A 138 -3.06 -1.78 5.82
N LEU A 139 -1.80 -1.47 6.07
CA LEU A 139 -0.67 -2.22 5.52
C LEU A 139 -0.49 -3.56 6.21
N GLU A 140 0.03 -4.52 5.46
CA GLU A 140 0.63 -5.71 6.06
C GLU A 140 1.93 -5.29 6.79
N PRO A 141 2.26 -5.92 7.93
CA PRO A 141 3.51 -5.64 8.63
C PRO A 141 4.73 -5.73 7.72
N ASN A 142 5.70 -4.84 7.94
CA ASN A 142 6.96 -4.76 7.18
C ASN A 142 6.81 -4.42 5.68
N GLN A 143 5.71 -3.78 5.26
CA GLN A 143 5.60 -3.20 3.92
C GLN A 143 5.90 -1.70 3.94
N PRO A 144 6.74 -1.17 3.03
CA PRO A 144 7.14 0.23 3.04
C PRO A 144 6.18 1.19 2.31
N SER A 145 5.13 0.68 1.65
CA SER A 145 4.36 1.44 0.66
C SER A 145 2.92 1.74 1.11
N SER A 146 2.72 2.67 2.05
CA SER A 146 1.37 3.11 2.47
C SER A 146 0.58 3.76 1.33
N GLU A 147 1.27 4.46 0.44
CA GLU A 147 0.72 5.20 -0.71
C GLU A 147 -0.20 4.36 -1.62
N ILE A 148 0.09 3.06 -1.79
CA ILE A 148 -0.66 2.17 -2.68
C ILE A 148 -1.94 1.63 -2.01
N VAL A 149 -2.00 1.63 -0.68
CA VAL A 149 -3.15 1.08 0.06
C VAL A 149 -4.29 2.11 0.19
N ILE A 150 -3.95 3.40 0.07
CA ILE A 150 -4.89 4.52 0.23
C ILE A 150 -5.30 5.14 -1.13
N SER A 151 -4.67 4.72 -2.23
CA SER A 151 -4.91 5.22 -3.60
C SER A 151 -6.21 4.76 -4.24
#